data_AF-A0A1X7THM5-F1
#
_entry.id   AF-A0A1X7THM5-F1
#
_cell.length_a   1.000
_cell.length_b   1.000
_cell.length_c   1.000
_cell.angle_alpha   90.00
_cell.angle_beta   90.00
_cell.angle_gamma   90.00
#
_symmetry.space_group_name_H-M   'P 1'
#
loop_
_entity.id
_entity.type
_entity.pdbx_description
1 polymer ?
#
loop_
_entity_poly.entity_id
_entity_poly.type
_entity_poly.pdbx_seq_one_letter_code
_entity_poly.pdbx_strand_id
1 'polypeptide(L)'
;MAAIMQLKLSQDYIWNNKETVKAGESLIDIIKLGIAKPKVSHNVFHTIFNEISVLNKQSVLLAVDDINGCYCPTSFKQVQPEHLCIVKTLREFLQPNKFKGVVVGSVSRRLMKNMRTKGTRYTGMVLGRKVL
;
A
#
# COMPACT_ATOMS: atom_id res chain seq x y z
N MET A 1 11.03 -11.07 -13.26
CA MET A 1 11.14 -9.74 -13.94
C MET A 1 10.12 -9.53 -15.07
N ALA A 2 9.60 -10.58 -15.74
CA ALA A 2 8.75 -10.42 -16.93
C ALA A 2 7.39 -9.71 -16.73
N ALA A 3 6.72 -9.87 -15.59
CA ALA A 3 5.37 -9.33 -15.38
C ALA A 3 5.32 -7.79 -15.32
N ILE A 4 6.29 -7.15 -14.64
CA ILE A 4 6.33 -5.69 -14.45
C ILE A 4 6.61 -4.95 -15.75
N MET A 5 7.42 -5.53 -16.64
CA MET A 5 7.80 -4.90 -17.92
C MET A 5 6.62 -4.78 -18.90
N GLN A 6 5.58 -5.61 -18.72
CA GLN A 6 4.38 -5.58 -19.56
C GLN A 6 3.29 -4.64 -19.02
N LEU A 7 3.42 -4.19 -17.76
CA LEU A 7 2.47 -3.26 -17.16
C LEU A 7 2.74 -1.85 -17.68
N LYS A 8 1.68 -1.26 -18.22
CA LYS A 8 1.66 0.11 -18.73
C LYS A 8 0.74 0.95 -17.88
N LEU A 9 1.08 2.22 -17.74
CA LEU A 9 0.29 3.18 -16.98
C LEU A 9 -1.06 3.41 -17.64
N SER A 10 -2.11 3.46 -16.83
CA SER A 10 -3.48 3.74 -17.25
C SER A 10 -3.75 5.23 -17.47
N GLN A 11 -2.97 6.10 -16.83
CA GLN A 11 -3.15 7.55 -16.84
C GLN A 11 -1.81 8.30 -16.75
N ASP A 12 -1.86 9.61 -17.00
CA ASP A 12 -0.72 10.50 -16.83
C ASP A 12 -0.46 10.78 -15.34
N TYR A 13 0.82 10.80 -14.95
CA TYR A 13 1.25 11.15 -13.59
C TYR A 13 2.21 12.33 -13.62
N ILE A 14 1.80 13.42 -12.99
CA ILE A 14 2.58 14.66 -12.86
C ILE A 14 3.12 14.73 -11.44
N TRP A 15 4.44 14.68 -11.28
CA TRP A 15 5.12 14.73 -9.98
C TRP A 15 5.58 16.14 -9.63
N ASN A 16 6.01 16.90 -10.64
CA ASN A 16 6.32 18.32 -10.56
C ASN A 16 6.24 18.94 -11.96
N ASN A 17 6.46 20.25 -12.08
CA ASN A 17 6.37 20.99 -13.35
C ASN A 17 7.31 20.47 -14.46
N LYS A 18 8.30 19.63 -14.15
CA LYS A 18 9.28 19.08 -15.09
C LYS A 18 9.17 17.56 -15.27
N GLU A 19 8.42 16.87 -14.42
CA GLU A 19 8.41 15.41 -14.32
C GLU A 19 7.00 14.90 -14.49
N THR A 20 6.73 14.47 -15.71
CA THR A 20 5.49 13.82 -16.10
C THR A 20 5.83 12.47 -16.71
N VAL A 21 5.12 11.43 -16.30
CA VAL A 21 5.17 10.11 -16.91
C VAL A 21 3.80 9.88 -17.52
N LYS A 22 3.76 9.59 -18.83
CA LYS A 22 2.51 9.57 -19.60
C LYS A 22 1.83 8.21 -19.57
N ALA A 23 0.52 8.20 -19.77
CA ALA A 23 -0.26 7.00 -20.00
C ALA A 23 0.37 6.15 -21.12
N GLY A 24 0.36 4.84 -20.95
CA GLY A 24 0.97 3.90 -21.91
C GLY A 24 2.48 3.69 -21.74
N GLU A 25 3.19 4.53 -20.99
CA GLU A 25 4.59 4.28 -20.59
C GLU A 25 4.65 3.12 -19.59
N SER A 26 5.85 2.56 -19.39
CA SER A 26 6.00 1.37 -18.56
C SER A 26 5.95 1.74 -17.08
N LEU A 27 5.30 0.88 -16.27
CA LEU A 27 5.30 1.02 -14.81
C LEU A 27 6.73 1.04 -14.24
N ILE A 28 7.70 0.43 -14.93
CA ILE A 28 9.12 0.43 -14.52
C ILE A 28 9.73 1.83 -14.54
N ASP A 29 9.25 2.74 -15.38
CA ASP A 29 9.81 4.08 -15.50
C ASP A 29 9.44 4.93 -14.28
N ILE A 30 8.23 4.74 -13.75
CA ILE A 30 7.81 5.28 -12.45
C ILE A 30 8.65 4.72 -11.30
N ILE A 31 8.93 3.41 -11.31
CA ILE A 31 9.77 2.78 -10.27
C ILE A 31 11.18 3.37 -10.29
N LYS A 32 11.79 3.49 -11.47
CA LYS A 32 13.11 4.11 -11.64
C LYS A 32 13.11 5.55 -11.15
N LEU A 33 12.05 6.32 -11.41
CA LEU A 33 11.90 7.68 -10.90
C LEU A 33 11.89 7.71 -9.37
N GLY A 34 11.13 6.83 -8.72
CA GLY A 34 11.06 6.74 -7.25
C GLY A 34 12.38 6.32 -6.61
N ILE A 35 13.15 5.44 -7.26
CA ILE A 35 14.50 5.04 -6.83
C ILE A 35 15.48 6.21 -6.97
N ALA A 36 15.47 6.90 -8.11
CA ALA A 36 16.36 8.02 -8.36
C ALA A 36 16.06 9.24 -7.47
N LYS A 37 14.80 9.43 -7.07
CA LYS A 37 14.34 10.60 -6.31
C LYS A 37 13.54 10.19 -5.07
N PRO A 38 14.22 9.97 -3.93
CA PRO A 38 13.57 9.58 -2.68
C PRO A 38 12.46 10.54 -2.23
N LYS A 39 12.52 11.83 -2.59
CA LYS A 39 11.50 12.83 -2.26
C LYS A 39 10.12 12.51 -2.83
N VAL A 40 10.02 11.84 -3.98
CA VAL A 40 8.73 11.46 -4.61
C VAL A 40 8.39 9.99 -4.40
N SER A 41 9.28 9.21 -3.79
CA SER A 41 9.14 7.76 -3.63
C SER A 41 7.85 7.32 -2.93
N HIS A 42 7.39 8.09 -1.94
CA HIS A 42 6.15 7.81 -1.21
C HIS A 42 4.91 7.91 -2.10
N ASN A 43 4.87 8.87 -3.02
CA ASN A 43 3.75 8.97 -3.96
C ASN A 43 3.89 7.95 -5.09
N VAL A 44 5.12 7.67 -5.54
CA VAL A 44 5.41 6.56 -6.47
C VAL A 44 4.88 5.23 -5.95
N PHE A 45 5.07 4.95 -4.65
CA PHE A 45 4.53 3.78 -3.99
C PHE A 45 3.00 3.70 -4.09
N HIS A 46 2.29 4.79 -3.76
CA HIS A 46 0.83 4.85 -3.89
C HIS A 46 0.36 4.64 -5.33
N THR A 47 1.02 5.29 -6.30
CA THR A 47 0.71 5.16 -7.72
C THR A 47 0.85 3.74 -8.23
N ILE A 48 1.89 3.00 -7.83
CA ILE A 48 2.08 1.61 -8.22
C ILE A 48 0.90 0.75 -7.75
N PHE A 49 0.47 0.93 -6.50
CA PHE A 49 -0.66 0.20 -5.96
C PHE A 49 -1.96 0.54 -6.71
N ASN A 50 -2.20 1.83 -7.02
CA ASN A 50 -3.37 2.24 -7.82
C ASN A 50 -3.37 1.62 -9.22
N GLU A 51 -2.25 1.67 -9.93
CA GLU A 51 -2.11 1.06 -11.25
C GLU A 51 -2.37 -0.45 -11.20
N ILE A 52 -1.85 -1.13 -10.17
CA ILE A 52 -2.13 -2.56 -9.97
C ILE A 52 -3.63 -2.82 -9.74
N SER A 53 -4.33 -1.97 -8.97
CA SER A 53 -5.78 -2.11 -8.78
C SER A 53 -6.62 -1.80 -10.02
N VAL A 54 -6.17 -0.86 -10.86
CA VAL A 54 -6.91 -0.43 -12.05
C VAL A 54 -6.71 -1.42 -13.19
N LEU A 55 -5.46 -1.83 -13.43
CA LEU A 55 -5.12 -2.66 -14.58
C LEU A 55 -5.85 -4.00 -14.56
N ASN A 56 -6.09 -4.61 -13.39
CA ASN A 56 -6.88 -5.84 -13.19
C ASN A 56 -6.57 -7.03 -14.14
N LYS A 57 -5.46 -6.96 -14.89
CA LYS A 57 -5.06 -7.98 -15.89
C LYS A 57 -4.53 -9.25 -15.23
N GLN A 58 -3.99 -9.13 -14.03
CA GLN A 58 -3.31 -10.19 -13.30
C GLN A 58 -3.89 -10.30 -11.90
N SER A 59 -4.00 -11.52 -11.38
CA SER A 59 -4.35 -11.74 -9.97
C SER A 59 -3.19 -11.31 -9.07
N VAL A 60 -3.49 -10.50 -8.06
CA VAL A 60 -2.48 -9.92 -7.15
C VAL A 60 -2.44 -10.69 -5.84
N LEU A 61 -1.24 -10.98 -5.35
CA LEU A 61 -1.02 -11.47 -3.99
C LEU A 61 -0.38 -10.35 -3.17
N LEU A 62 -1.10 -9.80 -2.20
CA LEU A 62 -0.56 -8.84 -1.25
C LEU A 62 -0.17 -9.57 0.03
N ALA A 63 1.12 -9.83 0.21
CA ALA A 63 1.66 -10.44 1.42
C ALA A 63 2.19 -9.34 2.36
N VAL A 64 1.65 -9.25 3.58
CA VAL A 64 2.05 -8.26 4.59
C VAL A 64 2.38 -8.97 5.89
N ASP A 65 3.66 -8.97 6.25
CA ASP A 65 4.09 -9.39 7.58
C ASP A 65 3.75 -8.28 8.60
N ASP A 66 3.40 -8.66 9.82
CA ASP A 66 3.09 -7.72 10.91
C ASP A 66 2.01 -6.67 10.56
N ILE A 67 0.91 -7.11 9.94
CA ILE A 67 -0.20 -6.26 9.46
C ILE A 67 -0.79 -5.37 10.57
N ASN A 68 -0.71 -5.81 11.82
CA ASN A 68 -1.14 -5.04 12.97
C ASN A 68 -0.33 -3.76 13.18
N GLY A 69 0.89 -3.67 12.65
CA GLY A 69 1.70 -2.45 12.64
C GLY A 69 1.05 -1.28 11.90
N CYS A 70 0.19 -1.54 10.92
CA CYS A 70 -0.59 -0.51 10.25
C CYS A 70 -1.62 0.15 11.19
N TYR A 71 -1.96 -0.47 12.32
CA TYR A 71 -2.99 -0.01 13.26
C TYR A 71 -2.45 0.37 14.64
N CYS A 72 -1.24 -0.06 14.99
CA CYS A 72 -0.60 0.25 16.26
C CYS A 72 -0.17 1.71 16.34
N PRO A 73 -0.18 2.36 17.52
CA PRO A 73 0.40 3.67 17.72
C PRO A 73 1.85 3.75 17.22
N THR A 74 2.20 4.87 16.60
CA THR A 74 3.55 5.08 16.07
C THR A 74 4.52 5.56 17.16
N SER A 75 5.82 5.41 16.94
CA SER A 75 6.86 6.02 17.76
C SER A 75 7.02 7.52 17.50
N PHE A 76 6.47 8.03 16.39
CA PHE A 76 6.44 9.45 16.10
C PHE A 76 5.48 10.15 17.06
N LYS A 77 5.97 11.17 17.77
CA LYS A 77 5.17 11.91 18.75
C LYS A 77 3.92 12.47 18.08
N GLN A 78 2.75 12.11 18.61
CA GLN A 78 1.42 12.60 18.19
C GLN A 78 1.01 12.30 16.74
N VAL A 79 1.74 11.45 16.00
CA VAL A 79 1.35 11.06 14.64
C VAL A 79 0.58 9.76 14.68
N GLN A 80 -0.69 9.81 14.30
CA GLN A 80 -1.49 8.62 14.10
C GLN A 80 -1.00 7.84 12.88
N PRO A 81 -1.07 6.50 12.86
CA PRO A 81 -0.52 5.70 11.77
C PRO A 81 -1.11 6.04 10.40
N GLU A 82 -2.40 6.40 10.34
CA GLU A 82 -3.09 6.81 9.12
C GLU A 82 -2.59 8.10 8.48
N HIS A 83 -1.86 8.93 9.23
CA HIS A 83 -1.21 10.12 8.69
C HIS A 83 0.14 9.80 8.03
N LEU A 84 0.66 8.57 8.16
CA LEU A 84 1.87 8.12 7.45
C LEU A 84 1.49 7.63 6.04
N CYS A 85 2.06 8.21 4.99
CA CYS A 85 1.70 7.93 3.59
C CYS A 85 1.71 6.44 3.22
N ILE A 86 2.75 5.71 3.64
CA ILE A 86 2.89 4.27 3.35
C ILE A 86 1.81 3.47 4.09
N VAL A 87 1.57 3.78 5.37
CA VAL A 87 0.56 3.09 6.18
C VAL A 87 -0.84 3.37 5.64
N LYS A 88 -1.11 4.62 5.23
CA LYS A 88 -2.37 5.00 4.57
C LYS A 88 -2.60 4.17 3.31
N THR A 89 -1.60 4.09 2.44
CA THR A 89 -1.65 3.27 1.22
C THR A 89 -1.92 1.81 1.56
N LEU A 90 -1.15 1.20 2.47
CA LEU A 90 -1.38 -0.19 2.85
C LEU A 90 -2.79 -0.41 3.41
N ARG A 91 -3.27 0.44 4.32
CA ARG A 91 -4.64 0.34 4.86
C ARG A 91 -5.71 0.45 3.77
N GLU A 92 -5.53 1.30 2.78
CA GLU A 92 -6.44 1.43 1.64
C GLU A 92 -6.52 0.12 0.85
N PHE A 93 -5.39 -0.55 0.61
CA PHE A 93 -5.29 -1.78 -0.17
C PHE A 93 -5.56 -3.08 0.62
N LEU A 94 -5.56 -2.99 1.95
CA LEU A 94 -6.04 -4.06 2.83
C LEU A 94 -7.56 -4.13 2.93
N GLN A 95 -8.29 -3.12 2.41
CA GLN A 95 -9.75 -3.17 2.33
C GLN A 95 -10.20 -4.22 1.31
N PRO A 96 -11.36 -4.87 1.53
CA PRO A 96 -11.92 -5.81 0.57
C PRO A 96 -12.20 -5.13 -0.79
N ASN A 97 -12.15 -5.93 -1.86
CA ASN A 97 -12.49 -5.53 -3.23
C ASN A 97 -11.64 -4.41 -3.85
N LYS A 98 -10.42 -4.19 -3.36
CA LYS A 98 -9.51 -3.18 -3.92
C LYS A 98 -8.81 -3.62 -5.19
N PHE A 99 -8.56 -4.91 -5.33
CA PHE A 99 -7.95 -5.50 -6.52
C PHE A 99 -8.43 -6.94 -6.64
N LYS A 100 -8.33 -7.50 -7.86
CA LYS A 100 -8.58 -8.92 -8.08
C LYS A 100 -7.42 -9.74 -7.50
N GLY A 101 -7.62 -10.37 -6.34
CA GLY A 101 -6.53 -11.09 -5.69
C GLY A 101 -6.79 -11.53 -4.27
N VAL A 102 -5.71 -11.87 -3.56
CA VAL A 102 -5.73 -12.33 -2.18
C VAL A 102 -4.76 -11.49 -1.34
N VAL A 103 -5.20 -11.16 -0.13
CA VAL A 103 -4.35 -10.55 0.90
C VAL A 103 -3.98 -11.63 1.91
N VAL A 104 -2.68 -11.79 2.16
CA VAL A 104 -2.16 -12.69 3.20
C VAL A 104 -1.42 -11.85 4.22
N GLY A 105 -1.93 -11.81 5.45
CA GLY A 105 -1.36 -11.03 6.54
C GLY A 105 -0.87 -11.92 7.68
N SER A 106 0.26 -11.57 8.28
CA SER A 106 0.67 -12.11 9.58
C SER A 106 0.40 -11.08 10.68
N VAL A 107 0.23 -11.54 11.92
CA VAL A 107 0.05 -10.67 13.09
C VAL A 107 1.15 -10.99 14.10
N SER A 108 1.93 -9.97 14.49
CA SER A 108 3.01 -10.14 15.45
C SER A 108 2.65 -9.70 16.86
N ARG A 109 2.95 -10.60 17.80
CA ARG A 109 2.82 -10.36 19.24
C ARG A 109 3.79 -9.29 19.76
N ARG A 110 4.89 -8.99 19.05
CA ARG A 110 5.86 -7.97 19.48
C ARG A 110 5.20 -6.59 19.51
N LEU A 111 4.45 -6.27 18.46
CA LEU A 111 3.72 -5.02 18.33
C LEU A 111 2.53 -4.95 19.30
N MET A 112 1.94 -6.08 19.68
CA MET A 112 0.84 -6.15 20.65
C MET A 112 1.24 -5.78 22.08
N LYS A 113 2.51 -5.96 22.48
CA LYS A 113 2.97 -5.61 23.85
C LYS A 113 2.89 -4.10 24.11
N ASN A 114 3.17 -3.30 23.09
CA ASN A 114 3.06 -1.84 23.14
C ASN A 114 1.60 -1.35 23.08
N MET A 115 0.64 -2.25 22.82
CA MET A 115 -0.79 -1.93 22.73
C MET A 115 -1.54 -2.10 24.05
N ARG A 116 -1.16 -3.05 24.92
CA ARG A 116 -1.84 -3.28 26.22
C ARG A 116 -1.75 -2.06 27.16
N THR A 117 -0.71 -1.25 27.03
CA THR A 117 -0.49 -0.05 27.85
C THR A 117 -1.38 1.13 27.49
N LYS A 118 -2.09 1.12 26.34
CA LYS A 118 -2.89 2.27 25.87
C LYS A 118 -4.41 2.02 25.72
N GLY A 119 -4.91 0.87 26.18
CA GLY A 119 -6.37 0.62 26.31
C GLY A 119 -7.17 0.58 24.99
N THR A 120 -6.52 0.57 23.83
CA THR A 120 -7.20 0.68 22.53
C THR A 120 -7.68 -0.71 22.07
N ARG A 121 -8.98 -0.99 22.19
CA ARG A 121 -9.62 -2.18 21.59
C ARG A 121 -9.88 -1.92 20.11
N TYR A 122 -9.48 -2.84 19.23
CA TYR A 122 -9.93 -2.81 17.84
C TYR A 122 -10.90 -3.95 17.57
N THR A 123 -12.13 -3.55 17.23
CA THR A 123 -13.24 -4.36 16.71
C THR A 123 -13.19 -4.56 15.19
N GLY A 124 -12.13 -4.09 14.52
CA GLY A 124 -12.04 -4.03 13.06
C GLY A 124 -10.99 -4.93 12.41
N MET A 125 -10.32 -5.82 13.15
CA MET A 125 -9.43 -6.81 12.54
C MET A 125 -10.28 -7.84 11.81
N VAL A 126 -10.50 -7.58 10.52
CA VAL A 126 -10.85 -8.54 9.46
C VAL A 126 -11.63 -9.73 10.00
N LEU A 127 -12.88 -9.47 10.41
CA LEU A 127 -13.90 -10.51 10.35
C LEU A 127 -14.01 -10.84 8.86
N GLY A 128 -13.29 -11.88 8.44
CA GLY A 128 -13.60 -12.57 7.20
C GLY A 128 -15.09 -12.84 7.25
N ARG A 129 -15.87 -12.14 6.42
CA ARG A 129 -17.27 -12.45 6.25
C ARG A 129 -17.32 -13.93 5.86
N LYS A 130 -17.79 -14.77 6.76
CA LYS A 130 -18.45 -16.01 6.36
C LYS A 130 -19.60 -15.56 5.48
N VAL A 131 -19.45 -15.78 4.18
CA VAL A 131 -20.60 -15.79 3.27
C VAL A 131 -21.42 -16.99 3.73
N LEU A 132 -22.57 -16.71 4.35
CA LEU A 132 -23.67 -17.66 4.49
C LEU A 132 -24.35 -17.81 3.14
#